data_AF-A0A165FNL5-F1
#
_entry.id   AF-A0A165FNL5-F1
#
_cell.length_a   1.000
_cell.length_b   1.000
_cell.length_c   1.000
_cell.angle_alpha   90.00
_cell.angle_beta   90.00
_cell.angle_gamma   90.00
#
_symmetry.space_group_name_H-M   'P 1'
#
loop_
_entity.id
_entity.type
_entity.pdbx_description
1 polymer ?
#
loop_
_entity_poly.entity_id
_entity_poly.type
_entity_poly.pdbx_seq_one_letter_code
_entity_poly.pdbx_strand_id
1 'polypeptide(L)'
;MADPVGLVSLGVGGIRGLLGHREAVRRRRRAIKTLATEVDAAYTALVLAQHRGDTRIIYDEVLAPLIEEGVVFLEGVRTRKHSANLQKRWIRPHTDSQTAQALVKRFQTAASEIELKVIALNVDLARQEISRITVSATVTPAPDSGRLLVAQSLILSCFFSCGEASVTPQRHE
;
A
#
# COMPACT_ATOMS: atom_id res chain seq x y z
N MET A 1 37.28 49.96 -17.71
CA MET A 1 36.20 50.26 -16.74
C MET A 1 35.35 49.00 -16.63
N ALA A 2 35.22 48.42 -15.43
CA ALA A 2 34.41 47.22 -15.23
C ALA A 2 32.96 47.64 -14.98
N ASP A 3 32.02 47.13 -15.79
CA ASP A 3 30.61 47.48 -15.69
C ASP A 3 30.02 47.00 -14.35
N PRO A 4 29.48 47.90 -13.51
CA PRO A 4 28.95 47.56 -12.19
C PRO A 4 27.66 46.74 -12.25
N VAL A 5 27.00 46.69 -13.41
CA VAL A 5 25.73 45.97 -13.61
C VAL A 5 25.94 44.44 -13.64
N GLY A 6 27.12 43.97 -14.07
CA GLY A 6 27.47 42.54 -14.09
C GLY A 6 27.68 41.93 -12.70
N LEU A 7 28.10 42.73 -11.71
CA LEU A 7 28.30 42.27 -10.32
C LEU A 7 26.98 42.16 -9.55
N VAL A 8 26.01 43.04 -9.82
CA VAL A 8 24.68 43.00 -9.20
C VAL A 8 23.85 41.83 -9.74
N SER A 9 23.96 41.51 -11.03
CA SER A 9 23.29 40.34 -11.63
C SER A 9 23.87 39.01 -11.13
N LEU A 10 25.19 38.94 -10.87
CA LEU A 10 25.83 37.82 -10.18
C LEU A 10 25.39 37.70 -8.71
N GLY A 11 25.17 38.83 -8.03
CA GLY A 11 24.67 38.87 -6.65
C GLY A 11 23.26 38.29 -6.52
N VAL A 12 22.29 38.81 -7.28
CA VAL A 12 20.88 38.36 -7.18
C VAL A 12 20.68 36.98 -7.81
N GLY A 13 21.29 36.73 -8.97
CA GLY A 13 21.22 35.43 -9.65
C GLY A 13 21.93 34.33 -8.87
N GLY A 14 23.08 34.62 -8.26
CA GLY A 14 23.83 33.71 -7.40
C GLY A 14 23.07 33.33 -6.13
N ILE A 15 22.44 34.31 -5.46
CA ILE A 15 21.60 34.07 -4.27
C ILE A 15 20.38 33.20 -4.63
N ARG A 16 19.70 33.48 -5.74
CA ARG A 16 18.55 32.68 -6.21
C ARG A 16 18.96 31.23 -6.54
N GLY A 17 20.12 31.04 -7.18
CA GLY A 17 20.69 29.72 -7.46
C GLY A 17 21.01 28.93 -6.19
N LEU A 18 21.62 29.58 -5.18
CA LEU A 18 21.91 28.99 -3.87
C LEU A 18 20.65 28.59 -3.11
N LEU A 19 19.61 29.43 -3.13
CA LEU A 19 18.32 29.13 -2.50
C LEU A 19 17.66 27.92 -3.17
N GLY A 20 17.61 27.89 -4.50
CA GLY A 20 17.07 26.75 -5.26
C GLY A 20 17.82 25.44 -5.00
N HIS A 21 19.16 25.50 -4.89
CA HIS A 21 19.96 24.34 -4.53
C HIS A 21 19.66 23.85 -3.10
N ARG A 22 19.59 24.76 -2.12
CA ARG A 22 19.26 24.42 -0.73
C ARG A 22 17.88 23.78 -0.62
N GLU A 23 16.90 24.28 -1.35
CA GLU A 23 15.57 23.69 -1.43
C GLU A 23 15.59 22.29 -2.05
N ALA A 24 16.35 22.10 -3.14
CA ALA A 24 16.49 20.79 -3.77
C ALA A 24 17.12 19.76 -2.83
N VAL A 25 18.15 20.16 -2.06
CA VAL A 25 18.77 19.30 -1.02
C VAL A 25 17.78 18.98 0.09
N ARG A 26 17.00 19.96 0.56
CA ARG A 26 15.95 19.74 1.56
C ARG A 26 14.88 18.77 1.05
N ARG A 27 14.41 18.95 -0.18
CA ARG A 27 13.44 18.05 -0.83
C ARG A 27 13.97 16.63 -0.94
N ARG A 28 15.21 16.45 -1.40
CA ARG A 28 15.89 15.15 -1.41
C ARG A 28 15.94 14.50 -0.03
N ARG A 29 16.35 15.25 1.00
CA ARG A 29 16.44 14.72 2.37
C ARG A 29 15.08 14.27 2.89
N ARG A 30 14.02 15.03 2.62
CA ARG A 30 12.64 14.64 2.98
C ARG A 30 12.22 13.37 2.26
N ALA A 31 12.41 13.29 0.93
CA ALA A 31 12.04 12.12 0.13
C ALA A 31 12.77 10.85 0.59
N ILE A 32 14.08 10.92 0.86
CA ILE A 32 14.85 9.79 1.38
C ILE A 32 14.37 9.39 2.78
N LYS A 33 14.06 10.36 3.66
CA LYS A 33 13.54 10.06 5.00
C LYS A 33 12.19 9.34 4.92
N THR A 34 11.30 9.82 4.05
CA THR A 34 10.00 9.16 3.81
C THR A 34 10.18 7.75 3.26
N LEU A 35 11.09 7.55 2.31
CA LEU A 35 11.39 6.20 1.82
C LEU A 35 11.88 5.28 2.93
N ALA A 36 12.82 5.74 3.76
CA ALA A 36 13.31 4.94 4.88
C ALA A 36 12.19 4.53 5.85
N THR A 37 11.28 5.45 6.17
CA THR A 37 10.13 5.12 7.02
C THR A 37 9.17 4.12 6.39
N GLU A 38 8.96 4.18 5.06
CA GLU A 38 8.13 3.21 4.34
C GLU A 38 8.79 1.83 4.28
N VAL A 39 10.10 1.77 4.08
CA VAL A 39 10.88 0.51 4.11
C VAL A 39 10.79 -0.14 5.50
N ASP A 40 10.96 0.65 6.57
CA ASP A 40 10.85 0.16 7.95
C ASP A 40 9.42 -0.34 8.26
N ALA A 41 8.41 0.39 7.79
CA ALA A 41 7.00 -0.02 7.93
C ALA A 41 6.68 -1.31 7.16
N ALA A 42 7.15 -1.43 5.91
CA ALA A 42 6.99 -2.62 5.09
C ALA A 42 7.69 -3.83 5.71
N TYR A 43 8.91 -3.66 6.22
CA TYR A 43 9.61 -4.71 6.95
C TYR A 43 8.85 -5.16 8.20
N THR A 44 8.34 -4.21 8.97
CA THR A 44 7.52 -4.52 10.15
C THR A 44 6.25 -5.27 9.76
N ALA A 45 5.57 -4.87 8.68
CA ALA A 45 4.39 -5.55 8.17
C ALA A 45 4.70 -6.99 7.74
N LEU A 46 5.84 -7.21 7.08
CA LEU A 46 6.32 -8.54 6.69
C LEU A 46 6.55 -9.45 7.92
N VAL A 47 7.24 -8.92 8.94
CA VAL A 47 7.49 -9.65 10.19
C VAL A 47 6.19 -9.98 10.92
N LEU A 48 5.24 -9.05 10.99
CA LEU A 48 3.94 -9.29 11.60
C LEU A 48 3.09 -10.30 10.80
N ALA A 49 3.22 -10.30 9.48
CA ALA A 49 2.55 -11.27 8.60
C ALA A 49 3.10 -12.69 8.76
N GLN A 50 4.30 -12.86 9.33
CA GLN A 50 4.90 -14.17 9.60
C GLN A 50 4.01 -15.05 10.50
N HIS A 51 3.12 -14.45 11.29
CA HIS A 51 2.16 -15.14 12.15
C HIS A 51 0.80 -15.43 11.49
N ARG A 52 0.57 -15.02 10.24
CA ARG A 52 -0.76 -15.04 9.59
C ARG A 52 -0.97 -16.13 8.52
N GLY A 53 -0.23 -17.24 8.60
CA GLY A 53 -0.46 -18.43 7.75
C GLY A 53 -0.40 -18.13 6.26
N ASP A 54 -1.43 -18.52 5.50
CA ASP A 54 -1.49 -18.41 4.03
C ASP A 54 -1.37 -16.98 3.50
N THR A 55 -1.74 -15.98 4.30
CA THR A 55 -1.55 -14.58 3.90
C THR A 55 -0.08 -14.17 3.88
N ARG A 56 0.81 -14.88 4.58
CA ARG A 56 2.25 -14.58 4.58
C ARG A 56 2.85 -14.61 3.18
N ILE A 57 2.46 -15.59 2.36
CA ILE A 57 3.00 -15.76 1.00
C ILE A 57 2.73 -14.49 0.18
N ILE A 58 1.54 -13.90 0.33
CA ILE A 58 1.16 -12.65 -0.36
C ILE A 58 2.07 -11.49 0.08
N TYR A 59 2.36 -11.37 1.37
CA TYR A 59 3.26 -10.33 1.88
C TYR A 59 4.70 -10.56 1.42
N ASP A 60 5.18 -11.81 1.43
CA ASP A 60 6.52 -12.17 0.95
C ASP A 60 6.68 -11.87 -0.56
N GLU A 61 5.69 -12.22 -1.39
CA GLU A 61 5.72 -11.96 -2.84
C GLU A 61 5.72 -10.48 -3.21
N VAL A 62 4.98 -9.66 -2.45
CA VAL A 62 4.82 -8.23 -2.77
C VAL A 62 5.87 -7.36 -2.08
N LEU A 63 6.07 -7.52 -0.77
CA LEU A 63 6.92 -6.62 0.01
C LEU A 63 8.40 -6.96 -0.05
N ALA A 64 8.79 -8.24 -0.08
CA ALA A 64 10.21 -8.62 -0.05
C ALA A 64 11.04 -7.98 -1.20
N PRO A 65 10.62 -8.04 -2.49
CA PRO A 65 11.38 -7.41 -3.56
C PRO A 65 11.41 -5.88 -3.44
N LEU A 66 10.33 -5.26 -2.94
CA LEU A 66 10.26 -3.82 -2.73
C LEU A 66 11.19 -3.35 -1.60
N ILE A 67 11.25 -4.11 -0.51
CA ILE A 67 12.17 -3.85 0.61
C ILE A 67 13.61 -3.94 0.12
N GLU A 68 13.97 -4.99 -0.62
CA GLU A 68 15.33 -5.14 -1.18
C GLU A 68 15.69 -3.96 -2.07
N GLU A 69 14.82 -3.57 -3.01
CA GLU A 69 15.05 -2.41 -3.88
C GLU A 69 15.20 -1.11 -3.08
N GLY A 70 14.38 -0.92 -2.06
CA GLY A 70 14.46 0.22 -1.14
C GLY A 70 15.79 0.28 -0.38
N VAL A 71 16.24 -0.85 0.17
CA VAL A 71 17.52 -0.97 0.89
C VAL A 71 18.70 -0.70 -0.04
N VAL A 72 18.75 -1.33 -1.21
CA VAL A 72 19.81 -1.12 -2.21
C VAL A 72 19.90 0.35 -2.62
N PHE A 73 18.75 1.01 -2.84
CA PHE A 73 18.74 2.43 -3.13
C PHE A 73 19.30 3.29 -1.98
N LEU A 74 18.88 3.03 -0.74
CA LEU A 74 19.34 3.77 0.45
C LEU A 74 20.84 3.57 0.70
N GLU A 75 21.36 2.37 0.52
CA GLU A 75 22.79 2.07 0.59
C GLU A 75 23.56 2.80 -0.53
N GLY A 76 23.03 2.78 -1.76
CA GLY A 76 23.57 3.55 -2.87
C GLY A 76 23.63 5.06 -2.59
N VAL A 77 22.60 5.61 -1.95
CA VAL A 77 22.57 7.01 -1.51
C VAL A 77 23.63 7.29 -0.44
N ARG A 78 23.82 6.38 0.52
CA ARG A 78 24.80 6.50 1.60
C ARG A 78 26.23 6.46 1.07
N THR A 79 26.54 5.51 0.18
CA THR A 79 27.86 5.36 -0.45
C THR A 79 28.20 6.57 -1.32
N ARG A 80 27.26 7.06 -2.15
CA ARG A 80 27.44 8.30 -2.95
C ARG A 80 27.66 9.54 -2.10
N LYS A 81 26.99 9.66 -0.95
CA LYS A 81 27.22 10.76 0.00
C LYS A 81 28.64 10.69 0.56
N HIS A 82 29.10 9.50 0.93
CA HIS A 82 30.45 9.30 1.46
C HIS A 82 31.52 9.63 0.41
N SER A 83 31.36 9.13 -0.82
CA SER A 83 32.30 9.43 -1.91
C SER A 83 32.29 10.89 -2.33
N ALA A 84 31.13 11.55 -2.37
CA ALA A 84 31.03 12.98 -2.68
C ALA A 84 31.75 13.83 -1.63
N ASN A 85 31.63 13.48 -0.34
CA ASN A 85 32.35 14.15 0.74
C ASN A 85 33.88 13.99 0.61
N LEU A 86 34.36 12.79 0.28
CA LEU A 86 35.79 12.52 0.06
C LEU A 86 36.34 13.26 -1.16
N GLN A 87 35.58 13.28 -2.26
CA GLN A 87 35.98 13.90 -3.52
C GLN A 87 35.67 15.40 -3.61
N LYS A 88 35.12 16.01 -2.56
CA LYS A 88 34.60 17.40 -2.55
C LYS A 88 33.68 17.70 -3.74
N ARG A 89 32.94 16.69 -4.21
CA ARG A 89 32.04 16.79 -5.36
C ARG A 89 30.64 17.17 -4.94
N TRP A 90 29.98 17.98 -5.76
CA TRP A 90 28.58 18.37 -5.56
C TRP A 90 27.64 17.19 -5.83
N ILE A 91 26.78 16.88 -4.86
CA ILE A 91 25.73 15.87 -5.01
C ILE A 91 24.64 16.44 -5.92
N ARG A 92 24.18 15.67 -6.92
CA ARG A 92 23.02 16.02 -7.75
C ARG A 92 21.74 15.60 -7.03
N PRO A 93 20.94 16.54 -6.50
CA PRO A 93 19.88 16.17 -5.57
C PRO A 93 18.57 15.73 -6.26
N HIS A 94 18.40 16.06 -7.54
CA HIS A 94 17.11 15.93 -8.21
C HIS A 94 16.74 14.48 -8.55
N THR A 95 17.69 13.71 -9.08
CA THR A 95 17.49 12.31 -9.47
C THR A 95 17.13 11.44 -8.28
N ASP A 96 17.93 11.52 -7.20
CA ASP A 96 17.66 10.75 -5.97
C ASP A 96 16.28 11.09 -5.37
N SER A 97 15.84 12.36 -5.45
CA SER A 97 14.54 12.75 -4.92
C SER A 97 13.37 12.15 -5.71
N GLN A 98 13.49 12.07 -7.03
CA GLN A 98 12.47 11.48 -7.90
C GLN A 98 12.41 9.96 -7.72
N THR A 99 13.57 9.28 -7.70
CA THR A 99 13.63 7.84 -7.46
C THR A 99 13.06 7.48 -6.09
N ALA A 100 13.42 8.22 -5.04
CA ALA A 100 12.86 7.99 -3.71
C ALA A 100 11.34 8.18 -3.67
N GLN A 101 10.81 9.21 -4.33
CA GLN A 101 9.36 9.41 -4.43
C GLN A 101 8.66 8.31 -5.24
N ALA A 102 9.28 7.81 -6.30
CA ALA A 102 8.74 6.71 -7.10
C ALA A 102 8.66 5.42 -6.27
N LEU A 103 9.70 5.11 -5.48
CA LEU A 103 9.70 3.97 -4.57
C LEU A 103 8.64 4.10 -3.48
N VAL A 104 8.48 5.28 -2.86
CA VAL A 104 7.41 5.54 -1.90
C VAL A 104 6.03 5.27 -2.50
N LYS A 105 5.78 5.73 -3.73
CA LYS A 105 4.52 5.43 -4.43
C LYS A 105 4.31 3.94 -4.64
N ARG A 106 5.38 3.19 -4.95
CA ARG A 106 5.30 1.74 -5.11
C ARG A 106 4.99 1.02 -3.79
N PHE A 107 5.52 1.47 -2.67
CA PHE A 107 5.12 0.97 -1.35
C PHE A 107 3.63 1.23 -1.06
N GLN A 108 3.14 2.43 -1.41
CA GLN A 108 1.72 2.76 -1.23
C GLN A 108 0.81 1.89 -2.12
N THR A 109 1.19 1.64 -3.37
CA THR A 109 0.43 0.73 -4.25
C THR A 109 0.50 -0.72 -3.80
N ALA A 110 1.64 -1.15 -3.27
CA ALA A 110 1.82 -2.49 -2.75
C ALA A 110 0.89 -2.79 -1.56
N ALA A 111 0.66 -1.81 -0.68
CA ALA A 111 -0.32 -1.96 0.40
C ALA A 111 -1.72 -2.29 -0.14
N SER A 112 -2.20 -1.54 -1.15
CA SER A 112 -3.49 -1.84 -1.79
C SER A 112 -3.50 -3.17 -2.55
N GLU A 113 -2.38 -3.57 -3.16
CA GLU A 113 -2.28 -4.86 -3.85
C GLU A 113 -2.41 -6.03 -2.87
N ILE A 114 -1.76 -5.93 -1.71
CA ILE A 114 -1.83 -6.94 -0.65
C ILE A 114 -3.26 -7.06 -0.14
N GLU A 115 -3.93 -5.94 0.14
CA GLU A 115 -5.34 -5.95 0.57
C GLU A 115 -6.24 -6.66 -0.44
N LEU A 116 -6.09 -6.36 -1.73
CA LEU A 116 -6.85 -7.01 -2.80
C LEU A 116 -6.59 -8.51 -2.88
N LYS A 117 -5.32 -8.94 -2.80
CA LYS A 117 -4.94 -10.36 -2.83
C LYS A 117 -5.47 -11.11 -1.60
N VAL A 118 -5.44 -10.49 -0.42
CA VAL A 118 -6.00 -11.08 0.81
C VAL A 118 -7.52 -11.23 0.70
N ILE A 119 -8.22 -10.23 0.16
CA ILE A 119 -9.67 -10.32 -0.09
C ILE A 119 -9.99 -11.46 -1.06
N ALA A 120 -9.25 -11.56 -2.17
CA ALA A 120 -9.43 -12.62 -3.15
C ALA A 120 -9.26 -14.02 -2.51
N LEU A 121 -8.21 -14.21 -1.71
CA LEU A 121 -7.97 -15.47 -0.99
C LEU A 121 -9.13 -15.82 -0.05
N ASN A 122 -9.66 -14.86 0.70
CA ASN A 122 -10.79 -15.08 1.60
C ASN A 122 -12.08 -15.44 0.83
N VAL A 123 -12.31 -14.84 -0.34
CA VAL A 123 -13.45 -15.17 -1.20
C VAL A 123 -13.34 -16.59 -1.74
N ASP A 124 -12.14 -17.02 -2.14
CA ASP A 124 -11.91 -18.36 -2.64
C ASP A 124 -12.09 -19.42 -1.54
N LEU A 125 -11.61 -19.15 -0.33
CA LEU A 125 -11.85 -20.01 0.83
C LEU A 125 -13.35 -20.14 1.13
N ALA A 126 -14.09 -19.02 1.18
CA ALA A 126 -15.53 -19.03 1.40
C ALA A 126 -16.28 -19.82 0.31
N ARG A 127 -15.88 -19.69 -0.96
CA ARG A 127 -16.46 -20.47 -2.07
C ARG A 127 -16.21 -21.97 -1.91
N GLN A 128 -15.03 -22.37 -1.44
CA GLN A 128 -14.71 -23.77 -1.18
C GLN A 128 -15.54 -24.34 -0.02
N GLU A 129 -15.74 -23.57 1.05
CA GLU A 129 -16.58 -23.97 2.19
C GLU A 129 -18.04 -24.17 1.78
N ILE A 130 -18.62 -23.22 1.03
CA ILE A 130 -19.98 -23.34 0.49
C ILE A 130 -20.08 -24.59 -0.39
N SER A 131 -19.10 -24.83 -1.25
CA SER A 131 -19.08 -25.99 -2.14
C SER A 131 -19.04 -27.31 -1.35
N ARG A 132 -18.23 -27.38 -0.29
CA ARG A 132 -18.15 -28.56 0.60
C ARG A 132 -19.46 -28.83 1.33
N ILE A 133 -20.13 -27.79 1.84
CA ILE A 133 -21.44 -27.92 2.50
C ILE A 133 -22.48 -28.43 1.50
N THR A 134 -22.49 -27.87 0.29
CA THR A 134 -23.45 -28.25 -0.76
C THR A 134 -23.29 -29.71 -1.16
N VAL A 135 -22.05 -30.19 -1.35
CA VAL A 135 -21.79 -31.61 -1.68
C VAL A 135 -22.19 -32.53 -0.52
N SER A 136 -21.88 -32.16 0.73
CA SER A 136 -22.24 -32.94 1.90
C SER A 136 -23.76 -33.06 2.09
N ALA A 137 -24.52 -32.03 1.74
CA ALA A 137 -25.99 -32.05 1.75
C ALA A 137 -26.60 -32.94 0.65
N THR A 138 -25.91 -33.12 -0.48
CA THR A 138 -26.39 -33.97 -1.59
C THR A 138 -26.06 -35.46 -1.45
N VAL A 139 -25.14 -35.83 -0.55
CA VAL A 139 -24.63 -37.22 -0.39
C VAL A 139 -25.36 -38.03 0.70
N THR A 140 -26.49 -37.54 1.23
CA THR A 140 -27.46 -38.41 1.93
C THR A 140 -28.57 -38.89 0.99
N PRO A 141 -28.39 -40.00 0.23
CA PRO A 141 -29.51 -40.81 -0.19
C PRO A 141 -29.71 -41.93 0.84
N ALA A 142 -30.77 -41.82 1.64
CA ALA A 142 -31.46 -43.00 2.12
C ALA A 142 -32.93 -42.87 1.66
N PRO A 143 -33.50 -43.95 1.11
CA PRO A 143 -34.83 -43.95 0.53
C PRO A 143 -35.87 -43.75 1.64
N ASP A 144 -37.07 -43.33 1.25
CA ASP A 144 -38.26 -43.26 2.11
C ASP A 144 -38.42 -41.98 2.96
N SER A 145 -38.42 -40.81 2.33
CA SER A 145 -38.96 -39.61 2.97
C SER A 145 -39.58 -38.59 2.00
N GLY A 146 -40.33 -39.08 1.01
CA GLY A 146 -41.18 -38.26 0.13
C GLY A 146 -42.34 -37.53 0.83
N ARG A 147 -42.32 -37.35 2.16
CA ARG A 147 -43.39 -36.70 2.93
C ARG A 147 -42.94 -35.56 3.85
N LEU A 148 -41.64 -35.28 3.98
CA LEU A 148 -41.14 -34.22 4.88
C LEU A 148 -40.71 -32.93 4.17
N LEU A 149 -40.55 -32.95 2.85
CA LEU A 149 -40.06 -31.79 2.08
C LEU A 149 -41.08 -30.65 1.91
N VAL A 150 -42.37 -30.87 2.20
CA VAL A 150 -43.38 -29.80 2.14
C VAL A 150 -43.39 -28.93 3.41
N ALA A 151 -42.89 -29.43 4.54
CA ALA A 151 -42.91 -28.68 5.80
C ALA A 151 -41.71 -27.73 5.96
N GLN A 152 -40.56 -28.02 5.33
CA GLN A 152 -39.36 -27.17 5.45
C GLN A 152 -39.32 -26.00 4.47
N SER A 153 -40.05 -26.05 3.34
CA SER A 153 -40.11 -24.94 2.38
C SER A 153 -40.95 -23.76 2.87
N LEU A 154 -41.78 -23.93 3.91
CA LEU A 154 -42.64 -22.87 4.46
C LEU A 154 -41.99 -22.06 5.60
N ILE A 155 -40.88 -22.54 6.18
CA ILE A 155 -40.23 -21.86 7.31
C ILE A 155 -39.20 -20.83 6.83
N LEU A 156 -38.64 -21.00 5.63
CA LEU A 156 -37.67 -20.06 5.05
C LEU A 156 -38.31 -18.83 4.37
N SER A 157 -39.62 -18.84 4.09
CA SER A 157 -40.33 -17.66 3.57
C SER A 157 -40.71 -16.62 4.64
N CYS A 158 -40.56 -16.94 5.94
CA CYS A 158 -40.94 -16.01 7.01
C CYS A 158 -39.78 -15.14 7.52
N PHE A 159 -38.53 -15.46 7.20
CA PHE A 159 -37.37 -14.69 7.68
C PHE A 159 -36.88 -13.60 6.72
N PHE A 160 -37.38 -13.55 5.47
CA PHE A 160 -36.91 -12.59 4.46
C PHE A 160 -37.88 -11.43 4.15
N SER A 161 -39.01 -11.30 4.88
CA SER A 161 -40.04 -10.27 4.60
C SER A 161 -40.35 -9.28 5.73
N CYS A 162 -39.56 -9.21 6.81
CA CYS A 162 -39.73 -8.18 7.84
C CYS A 162 -38.42 -7.44 8.07
N GLY A 163 -38.05 -6.56 7.14
CA GLY A 163 -36.81 -5.81 7.27
C GLY A 163 -36.66 -4.67 6.30
N GLU A 164 -37.73 -3.95 5.94
CA GLU A 164 -37.60 -2.60 5.36
C GLU A 164 -38.94 -1.84 5.36
N ALA A 165 -38.86 -0.57 5.77
CA ALA A 165 -39.76 0.57 5.49
C ALA A 165 -40.53 1.18 6.68
N SER A 166 -39.94 2.24 7.25
CA SER A 166 -40.53 3.60 7.42
C SER A 166 -39.69 4.34 8.48
N VAL A 167 -38.77 5.25 8.13
CA VAL A 167 -38.94 6.58 7.52
C VAL A 167 -40.04 7.37 8.23
N THR A 168 -39.65 8.08 9.29
CA THR A 168 -40.39 9.22 9.83
C THR A 168 -39.73 10.52 9.37
N PRO A 169 -40.47 11.38 8.67
CA PRO A 169 -40.24 12.81 8.76
C PRO A 169 -41.56 13.48 9.14
N GLN A 170 -41.60 14.20 10.26
CA GLN A 170 -42.59 15.27 10.39
C GLN A 170 -42.10 16.41 11.28
N ARG A 171 -42.21 17.60 10.69
CA ARG A 171 -42.05 18.95 11.23
C ARG A 171 -43.30 19.40 12.01
N HIS A 172 -43.12 20.54 12.68
CA HIS A 172 -44.08 21.55 13.14
C HIS A 172 -44.65 21.32 14.54
N GLU A 173 -44.14 22.08 15.50
CA GLU A 173 -44.68 23.41 15.86
C GLU A 173 -43.53 24.41 16.03
#